data_AF-E6R0Z2-F1
#
_entry.id   AF-E6R0Z2-F1
#
_cell.length_a   1.000
_cell.length_b   1.000
_cell.length_c   1.000
_cell.angle_alpha   90.00
_cell.angle_beta   90.00
_cell.angle_gamma   90.00
#
_symmetry.space_group_name_H-M   'P 1'
#
loop_
_entity.id
_entity.type
_entity.pdbx_description
1 polymer ?
#
loop_
_entity_poly.entity_id
_entity_poly.type
_entity_poly.pdbx_seq_one_letter_code
_entity_poly.pdbx_strand_id
1 'polypeptide(L)'
;MAPPAKPASTPKRKPFTPRPPRPAEERLPKLYRALTDQVDDGYFENAIKTCKKILAVDASSQTAFQTLLFLHLQTDDYTSALSLLDHPSHEGSLDFERAYCLYRLHREKEALEVLKGLNEKGRKMDHLEAQILYRLGEYSQAQEIYENMLANGDASSPEHADIVTNLSATTAHLEFDAHGYHSHLSTTISSTSQTPMNAADLENIVPSLPTGWSTGGLAATVEKKTAAVKAPEEKNKRSRPRHKLPKGAVAGNEFTEDPERWIPLRQRLSYITAQSKKKGAKESMGTGFTQGSTGGHSAGSGAGGKNKKGKRK
;
A
#
# COMPACT_ATOMS: atom_id res chain seq x y z
N MET A 1 28.43 -23.84 72.51
CA MET A 1 27.64 -22.88 71.70
C MET A 1 28.61 -22.10 70.83
N ALA A 2 28.61 -22.34 69.51
CA ALA A 2 29.40 -21.57 68.55
C ALA A 2 28.55 -20.41 68.00
N PRO A 3 29.11 -19.20 67.78
CA PRO A 3 28.33 -18.05 67.32
C PRO A 3 27.98 -18.18 65.83
N PRO A 4 26.83 -17.62 65.38
CA PRO A 4 26.39 -17.74 63.99
C PRO A 4 27.24 -16.90 63.05
N ALA A 5 27.62 -17.49 61.91
CA ALA A 5 28.37 -16.84 60.84
C ALA A 5 27.57 -15.68 60.23
N LYS A 6 28.20 -14.52 60.08
CA LYS A 6 27.61 -13.33 59.45
C LYS A 6 27.36 -13.59 57.95
N PRO A 7 26.23 -13.12 57.38
CA PRO A 7 25.93 -13.31 55.97
C PRO A 7 26.91 -12.49 55.11
N ALA A 8 27.52 -13.14 54.12
CA ALA A 8 28.42 -12.50 53.17
C ALA A 8 27.68 -11.45 52.34
N SER A 9 28.18 -10.21 52.33
CA SER A 9 27.61 -9.11 51.53
C SER A 9 27.84 -9.36 50.04
N THR A 10 26.78 -9.49 49.27
CA THR A 10 26.86 -9.56 47.80
C THR A 10 27.43 -8.25 47.23
N PRO A 11 28.40 -8.29 46.30
CA PRO A 11 29.00 -7.09 45.74
C PRO A 11 27.99 -6.30 44.89
N LYS A 12 27.78 -5.03 45.22
CA LYS A 12 26.93 -4.11 44.46
C LYS A 12 27.52 -3.95 43.04
N ARG A 13 26.73 -4.31 42.01
CA ARG A 13 27.10 -4.08 40.61
C ARG A 13 27.26 -2.59 40.36
N LYS A 14 28.41 -2.19 39.79
CA LYS A 14 28.65 -0.79 39.41
C LYS A 14 27.61 -0.36 38.35
N PRO A 15 27.03 0.85 38.45
CA PRO A 15 26.09 1.33 37.46
C PRO A 15 26.79 1.47 36.10
N PHE A 16 26.14 0.99 35.04
CA PHE A 16 26.62 1.12 33.67
C PHE A 16 26.53 2.59 33.25
N THR A 17 27.67 3.23 33.05
CA THR A 17 27.75 4.56 32.43
C THR A 17 28.05 4.36 30.93
N PRO A 18 27.12 4.71 30.02
CA PRO A 18 27.38 4.61 28.59
C PRO A 18 28.58 5.49 28.20
N ARG A 19 29.46 4.95 27.36
CA ARG A 19 30.59 5.72 26.82
C ARG A 19 30.05 6.91 26.03
N PRO A 20 30.74 8.07 26.07
CA PRO A 20 30.35 9.21 25.25
C PRO A 20 30.34 8.82 23.77
N PRO A 21 29.43 9.37 22.96
CA PRO A 21 29.40 9.11 21.53
C PRO A 21 30.74 9.50 20.91
N ARG A 22 31.23 8.68 19.97
CA ARG A 22 32.44 8.97 19.19
C ARG A 22 32.30 10.33 18.48
N PRO A 23 33.40 11.06 18.25
CA PRO A 23 33.36 12.35 17.54
C PRO A 23 32.79 12.19 16.14
N ALA A 24 32.17 13.25 15.61
CA ALA A 24 31.51 13.27 14.31
C ALA A 24 32.44 12.82 13.18
N GLU A 25 33.69 13.30 13.20
CA GLU A 25 34.74 12.99 12.21
C GLU A 25 35.06 11.50 12.08
N GLU A 26 34.96 10.73 13.18
CA GLU A 26 35.21 9.27 13.13
C GLU A 26 33.95 8.49 12.72
N ARG A 27 32.76 9.07 12.92
CA ARG A 27 31.47 8.43 12.66
C ARG A 27 31.06 8.56 11.20
N LEU A 28 31.26 9.73 10.60
CA LEU A 28 30.81 10.02 9.23
C LEU A 28 31.39 9.03 8.20
N PRO A 29 32.72 8.75 8.14
CA PRO A 29 33.25 7.81 7.15
C PRO A 29 32.67 6.39 7.29
N LYS A 30 32.42 5.94 8.52
CA LYS A 30 31.80 4.63 8.78
C LYS A 30 30.34 4.59 8.34
N LEU A 31 29.61 5.68 8.54
CA LEU A 31 28.22 5.81 8.10
C LEU A 31 28.12 5.86 6.58
N TYR A 32 28.99 6.61 5.90
CA TYR A 32 29.01 6.65 4.44
C TYR A 32 29.39 5.30 3.83
N ARG A 33 30.40 4.61 4.38
CA ARG A 33 30.73 3.26 3.92
C ARG A 33 29.55 2.30 4.07
N ALA A 34 28.90 2.30 5.24
CA ALA A 34 27.73 1.47 5.47
C ALA A 34 26.55 1.87 4.56
N LEU A 35 26.40 3.15 4.23
CA LEU A 35 25.39 3.63 3.30
C LEU A 35 25.63 3.09 1.89
N THR A 36 26.86 3.16 1.39
CA THR A 36 27.24 2.60 0.08
C THR A 36 26.94 1.09 0.04
N ASP A 37 27.43 0.34 1.02
CA ASP A 37 27.17 -1.12 1.11
C ASP A 37 25.65 -1.41 1.13
N GLN A 38 24.85 -0.63 1.87
CA GLN A 38 23.40 -0.80 1.94
C GLN A 38 22.67 -0.47 0.64
N VAL A 39 23.13 0.53 -0.11
CA VAL A 39 22.55 0.91 -1.40
C VAL A 39 22.88 -0.13 -2.45
N ASP A 40 24.14 -0.59 -2.50
CA ASP A 40 24.62 -1.59 -3.45
C ASP A 40 23.93 -2.95 -3.23
N ASP A 41 23.71 -3.33 -1.96
CA ASP A 41 23.00 -4.56 -1.61
C ASP A 41 21.46 -4.43 -1.69
N GLY A 42 20.93 -3.24 -1.99
CA GLY A 42 19.48 -2.99 -2.10
C GLY A 42 18.72 -2.93 -0.77
N TYR A 43 19.41 -2.77 0.37
CA TYR A 43 18.79 -2.60 1.70
C TYR A 43 18.30 -1.17 1.94
N PHE A 44 17.37 -0.68 1.09
CA PHE A 44 16.92 0.71 1.07
C PHE A 44 16.36 1.23 2.41
N GLU A 45 15.59 0.41 3.13
CA GLU A 45 15.05 0.77 4.46
C GLU A 45 16.14 1.05 5.50
N ASN A 46 17.26 0.33 5.41
CA ASN A 46 18.41 0.55 6.29
C ASN A 46 19.22 1.76 5.81
N ALA A 47 19.39 1.92 4.49
CA ALA A 47 20.02 3.09 3.89
C ALA A 47 19.33 4.39 4.31
N ILE A 48 17.98 4.44 4.28
CA ILE A 48 17.19 5.60 4.74
C ILE A 48 17.52 5.95 6.20
N LYS A 49 17.60 4.95 7.08
CA LYS A 49 17.95 5.16 8.49
C LYS A 49 19.39 5.65 8.64
N THR A 50 20.31 5.18 7.81
CA THR A 50 21.70 5.62 7.80
C THR A 50 21.83 7.05 7.30
N CYS A 51 21.14 7.44 6.21
CA CYS A 51 21.05 8.81 5.73
C CYS A 51 20.52 9.77 6.80
N LYS A 52 19.42 9.42 7.48
CA LYS A 52 18.89 10.23 8.59
C LYS A 52 19.89 10.41 9.73
N LYS A 53 20.70 9.38 10.03
CA LYS A 53 21.79 9.47 11.03
C LYS A 53 22.94 10.37 10.56
N ILE A 54 23.24 10.37 9.26
CA ILE A 54 24.27 11.25 8.67
C ILE A 54 23.78 12.70 8.76
N LEU A 55 22.56 12.99 8.33
CA LEU A 55 21.97 14.34 8.40
C LEU A 55 21.82 14.86 9.83
N ALA A 56 21.64 13.96 10.81
CA ALA A 56 21.63 14.34 12.23
C ALA A 56 23.02 14.76 12.77
N VAL A 57 24.10 14.31 12.12
CA VAL A 57 25.49 14.67 12.49
C VAL A 57 25.99 15.83 11.62
N ASP A 58 25.62 15.85 10.35
CA ASP A 58 25.99 16.85 9.35
C ASP A 58 24.73 17.24 8.55
N ALA A 59 24.04 18.28 9.05
CA ALA A 59 22.81 18.78 8.44
C ALA A 59 23.05 19.54 7.12
N SER A 60 24.30 19.94 6.85
CA SER A 60 24.72 20.62 5.62
C SER A 60 25.11 19.64 4.50
N SER A 61 25.08 18.33 4.74
CA SER A 61 25.46 17.34 3.73
C SER A 61 24.45 17.26 2.59
N GLN A 62 24.80 17.84 1.46
CA GLN A 62 24.01 17.78 0.24
C GLN A 62 23.92 16.37 -0.33
N THR A 63 25.01 15.59 -0.26
CA THR A 63 25.03 14.20 -0.70
C THR A 63 24.06 13.35 0.10
N ALA A 64 24.07 13.44 1.43
CA ALA A 64 23.18 12.66 2.27
C ALA A 64 21.71 13.03 2.05
N PHE A 65 21.43 14.31 1.81
CA PHE A 65 20.09 14.80 1.45
C PHE A 65 19.62 14.20 0.11
N GLN A 66 20.42 14.33 -0.94
CA GLN A 66 20.08 13.81 -2.28
C GLN A 66 19.91 12.29 -2.27
N THR A 67 20.79 11.55 -1.58
CA THR A 67 20.63 10.11 -1.42
C THR A 67 19.36 9.76 -0.67
N LEU A 68 19.01 10.51 0.40
CA LEU A 68 17.77 10.27 1.13
C LEU A 68 16.54 10.52 0.27
N LEU A 69 16.54 11.60 -0.53
CA LEU A 69 15.45 11.91 -1.47
C LEU A 69 15.30 10.79 -2.51
N PHE A 70 16.41 10.38 -3.14
CA PHE A 70 16.41 9.27 -4.10
C PHE A 70 15.85 7.98 -3.48
N LEU A 71 16.27 7.63 -2.27
CA LEU A 71 15.78 6.44 -1.59
C LEU A 71 14.27 6.51 -1.30
N HIS A 72 13.74 7.68 -0.93
CA HIS A 72 12.31 7.86 -0.76
C HIS A 72 11.54 7.71 -2.08
N LEU A 73 12.06 8.23 -3.19
CA LEU A 73 11.47 8.04 -4.52
C LEU A 73 11.50 6.56 -4.93
N GLN A 74 12.62 5.87 -4.70
CA GLN A 74 12.81 4.46 -5.06
C GLN A 74 11.93 3.51 -4.23
N THR A 75 11.61 3.88 -2.99
CA THR A 75 10.75 3.09 -2.08
C THR A 75 9.26 3.50 -2.17
N ASP A 76 8.90 4.34 -3.13
CA ASP A 76 7.55 4.90 -3.31
C ASP A 76 7.01 5.68 -2.09
N ASP A 77 7.88 6.12 -1.17
CA ASP A 77 7.48 6.96 -0.04
C ASP A 77 7.52 8.46 -0.40
N TYR A 78 6.59 8.84 -1.29
CA TYR A 78 6.42 10.21 -1.75
C TYR A 78 6.02 11.19 -0.64
N THR A 79 5.41 10.70 0.43
CA THR A 79 4.99 11.54 1.56
C THR A 79 6.19 12.03 2.37
N SER A 80 7.12 11.12 2.68
CA SER A 80 8.37 11.50 3.33
C SER A 80 9.24 12.35 2.40
N ALA A 81 9.27 12.04 1.09
CA ALA A 81 9.97 12.86 0.11
C ALA A 81 9.49 14.32 0.11
N LEU A 82 8.17 14.56 0.08
CA LEU A 82 7.63 15.91 0.17
C LEU A 82 8.00 16.61 1.47
N SER A 83 7.91 15.91 2.61
CA SER A 83 8.32 16.49 3.90
C SER A 83 9.80 16.87 3.93
N LEU A 84 10.65 16.09 3.23
CA LEU A 84 12.08 16.39 3.10
C LEU A 84 12.32 17.63 2.24
N LEU A 85 11.54 17.80 1.17
CA LEU A 85 11.61 18.97 0.27
C LEU A 85 11.09 20.26 0.91
N ASP A 86 10.25 20.17 1.94
CA ASP A 86 9.80 21.35 2.71
C ASP A 86 10.90 21.93 3.61
N HIS A 87 11.97 21.17 3.87
CA HIS A 87 13.08 21.64 4.67
C HIS A 87 14.08 22.45 3.84
N PRO A 88 14.50 23.66 4.29
CA PRO A 88 15.35 24.58 3.52
C PRO A 88 16.83 24.16 3.47
N SER A 89 17.16 22.92 3.85
CA SER A 89 18.54 22.45 4.02
C SER A 89 19.24 22.10 2.71
N HIS A 90 18.61 22.34 1.56
CA HIS A 90 19.12 21.97 0.25
C HIS A 90 19.43 23.20 -0.61
N GLU A 91 20.59 23.19 -1.27
CA GLU A 91 20.93 24.10 -2.36
C GLU A 91 20.32 23.64 -3.70
N GLY A 92 19.58 24.53 -4.37
CA GLY A 92 19.00 24.30 -5.70
C GLY A 92 17.46 24.26 -5.71
N SER A 93 16.86 24.48 -6.88
CA SER A 93 15.43 24.24 -7.09
C SER A 93 15.19 22.74 -7.25
N LEU A 94 14.35 22.16 -6.39
CA LEU A 94 13.87 20.78 -6.46
C LEU A 94 12.37 20.74 -6.80
N ASP A 95 11.93 21.72 -7.58
CA ASP A 95 10.51 21.89 -7.94
C ASP A 95 10.04 20.75 -8.85
N PHE A 96 10.92 20.18 -9.67
CA PHE A 96 10.61 18.99 -10.48
C PHE A 96 10.33 17.77 -9.61
N GLU A 97 11.20 17.46 -8.65
CA GLU A 97 11.02 16.35 -7.71
C GLU A 97 9.75 16.54 -6.86
N ARG A 98 9.46 17.78 -6.48
CA ARG A 98 8.23 18.16 -5.79
C ARG A 98 6.99 17.88 -6.64
N ALA A 99 6.97 18.37 -7.89
CA ALA A 99 5.88 18.13 -8.83
C ALA A 99 5.70 16.62 -9.09
N TYR A 100 6.79 15.88 -9.23
CA TYR A 100 6.76 14.43 -9.40
C TYR A 100 6.13 13.72 -8.20
N CYS A 101 6.53 14.07 -6.97
CA CYS A 101 5.93 13.50 -5.76
C CYS A 101 4.43 13.81 -5.67
N LEU A 102 4.02 15.05 -5.98
CA LEU A 102 2.61 15.44 -6.01
C LEU A 102 1.82 14.64 -7.05
N TYR A 103 2.38 14.45 -8.24
CA TYR A 103 1.80 13.64 -9.31
C TYR A 103 1.60 12.18 -8.85
N ARG A 104 2.62 11.56 -8.23
CA ARG A 104 2.55 10.18 -7.72
C ARG A 104 1.57 10.02 -6.56
N LEU A 105 1.25 11.09 -5.84
CA LEU A 105 0.23 11.12 -4.79
C LEU A 105 -1.18 11.47 -5.31
N HIS A 106 -1.38 11.48 -6.62
CA HIS A 106 -2.65 11.85 -7.25
C HIS A 106 -3.13 13.27 -6.91
N ARG A 107 -2.20 14.23 -6.82
CA ARG A 107 -2.46 15.66 -6.59
C ARG A 107 -2.08 16.45 -7.84
N GLU A 108 -2.78 16.17 -8.94
CA GLU A 108 -2.42 16.64 -10.29
C GLU A 108 -2.47 18.17 -10.40
N LYS A 109 -3.48 18.79 -9.79
CA LYS A 109 -3.67 20.25 -9.84
C LYS A 109 -2.50 20.99 -9.21
N GLU A 110 -2.05 20.53 -8.04
CA GLU A 110 -0.91 21.12 -7.33
C GLU A 110 0.41 20.83 -8.07
N ALA A 111 0.57 19.63 -8.63
CA ALA A 111 1.73 19.31 -9.46
C ALA A 111 1.84 20.24 -10.68
N LEU A 112 0.70 20.54 -11.34
CA LEU A 112 0.65 21.43 -12.49
C LEU A 112 1.00 22.88 -12.11
N GLU A 113 0.54 23.36 -10.95
CA GLU A 113 0.89 24.70 -10.45
C GLU A 113 2.39 24.84 -10.21
N VAL A 114 3.02 23.82 -9.60
CA VAL A 114 4.48 23.79 -9.39
C VAL A 114 5.22 23.83 -10.74
N LEU A 115 4.77 23.05 -11.73
CA LEU A 115 5.41 23.04 -13.05
C LEU A 115 5.26 24.37 -13.80
N LYS A 116 4.12 25.05 -13.69
CA LYS A 116 3.89 26.35 -14.31
C LYS A 116 4.77 27.46 -13.74
N GLY A 117 5.23 27.32 -12.50
CA GLY A 117 6.15 28.26 -11.85
C GLY A 117 7.61 28.14 -12.29
N LEU A 118 7.97 27.11 -13.05
CA LEU A 118 9.34 26.88 -13.52
C LEU A 118 9.66 27.73 -14.76
N ASN A 119 10.76 28.48 -14.71
CA ASN A 119 11.25 29.25 -15.85
C ASN A 119 11.98 28.41 -16.91
N GLU A 120 12.53 27.26 -16.52
CA GLU A 120 13.24 26.35 -17.42
C GLU A 120 12.39 25.10 -17.67
N LYS A 121 11.79 25.02 -18.86
CA LYS A 121 11.13 23.81 -19.34
C LYS A 121 12.14 22.94 -20.08
N GLY A 122 12.34 21.72 -19.60
CA GLY A 122 13.14 20.70 -20.26
C GLY A 122 12.27 19.50 -20.63
N ARG A 123 12.78 18.59 -21.48
CA ARG A 123 12.04 17.41 -21.95
C ARG A 123 11.41 16.57 -20.84
N LYS A 124 12.09 16.42 -19.69
CA LYS A 124 11.54 15.71 -18.52
C LYS A 124 10.33 16.41 -17.90
N MET A 125 10.30 17.75 -17.92
CA MET A 125 9.18 18.55 -17.44
C MET A 125 8.01 18.44 -18.40
N ASP A 126 8.26 18.52 -19.71
CA ASP A 126 7.22 18.40 -20.74
C ASP A 126 6.52 17.04 -20.65
N HIS A 127 7.29 15.96 -20.46
CA HIS A 127 6.74 14.64 -20.21
C HIS A 127 5.79 14.60 -19.00
N LEU A 128 6.22 15.17 -17.87
CA LEU A 128 5.43 15.17 -16.65
C LEU A 128 4.19 16.07 -16.80
N GLU A 129 4.32 17.22 -17.47
CA GLU A 129 3.21 18.14 -17.78
C GLU A 129 2.15 17.43 -18.64
N ALA A 130 2.55 16.77 -19.72
CA ALA A 130 1.63 16.02 -20.58
C ALA A 130 0.93 14.87 -19.84
N GLN A 131 1.65 14.14 -18.99
CA GLN A 131 1.08 13.08 -18.15
C GLN A 131 0.05 13.63 -17.14
N ILE A 132 0.34 14.77 -16.52
CA ILE A 132 -0.58 15.45 -15.60
C ILE A 132 -1.84 15.91 -16.34
N LEU A 133 -1.69 16.57 -17.49
CA LEU A 133 -2.79 17.05 -18.32
C LEU A 133 -3.68 15.91 -18.79
N TYR A 134 -3.09 14.80 -19.23
CA TYR A 134 -3.82 13.60 -19.60
C TYR A 134 -4.69 13.08 -18.45
N ARG A 135 -4.17 13.03 -17.21
CA ARG A 135 -4.94 12.60 -16.03
C ARG A 135 -6.02 13.59 -15.60
N LEU A 136 -5.87 14.87 -15.94
CA LEU A 136 -6.88 15.91 -15.73
C LEU A 136 -7.98 15.90 -16.80
N GLY A 137 -7.82 15.13 -17.88
CA GLY A 137 -8.75 15.12 -19.02
C GLY A 137 -8.50 16.24 -20.03
N GLU A 138 -7.42 17.01 -19.87
CA GLU A 138 -7.02 18.09 -20.78
C GLU A 138 -6.26 17.51 -21.98
N TYR A 139 -6.93 16.62 -22.72
CA TYR A 139 -6.29 15.81 -23.77
C TYR A 139 -5.75 16.67 -24.92
N SER A 140 -6.41 17.78 -25.27
CA SER A 140 -5.93 18.68 -26.33
C SER A 140 -4.57 19.28 -26.01
N GLN A 141 -4.35 19.70 -24.77
CA GLN A 141 -3.06 20.27 -24.34
C GLN A 141 -1.99 19.18 -24.23
N ALA A 142 -2.35 17.98 -23.73
CA ALA A 142 -1.43 16.84 -23.68
C ALA A 142 -0.96 16.42 -25.09
N GLN A 143 -1.87 16.42 -26.07
CA GLN A 143 -1.56 16.11 -27.47
C GLN A 143 -0.51 17.08 -28.04
N GLU A 144 -0.73 18.38 -27.87
CA GLU A 144 0.19 19.42 -28.37
C GLU A 144 1.61 19.22 -27.82
N ILE A 145 1.74 18.92 -26.52
CA ILE A 145 3.04 18.66 -25.91
C ILE A 145 3.68 17.41 -26.52
N TYR A 146 2.95 16.28 -26.62
CA TYR A 146 3.52 15.06 -27.20
C TYR A 146 3.92 15.22 -28.67
N GLU A 147 3.13 15.92 -29.48
CA GLU A 147 3.46 16.23 -30.87
C GLU A 147 4.72 17.09 -30.97
N ASN A 148 4.82 18.14 -30.15
CA ASN A 148 6.02 18.98 -30.09
C ASN A 148 7.25 18.18 -29.64
N MET A 149 7.10 17.26 -28.70
CA MET A 149 8.20 16.38 -28.26
C MET A 149 8.65 15.41 -29.35
N LEU A 150 7.73 14.88 -30.16
CA LEU A 150 8.08 14.04 -31.31
C LEU A 150 8.73 14.84 -32.44
N ALA A 151 8.27 16.07 -32.69
CA ALA A 151 8.81 16.93 -33.73
C ALA A 151 10.27 17.36 -33.44
N ASN A 152 10.58 17.59 -32.17
CA ASN A 152 11.92 17.99 -31.72
C ASN A 152 12.78 16.80 -31.23
N GLY A 153 12.24 15.59 -31.26
CA GLY A 153 12.86 14.37 -30.75
C GLY A 153 13.68 13.62 -31.81
N ASP A 154 14.59 12.78 -31.34
CA ASP A 154 15.26 11.77 -32.19
C ASP A 154 14.39 10.51 -32.24
N ALA A 155 14.09 10.01 -33.44
CA ALA A 155 13.35 8.77 -33.64
C ALA A 155 14.08 7.53 -33.10
N SER A 156 15.41 7.60 -32.94
CA SER A 156 16.20 6.54 -32.31
C SER A 156 16.17 6.58 -30.78
N SER A 157 15.55 7.60 -30.17
CA SER A 157 15.45 7.69 -28.72
C SER A 157 14.57 6.56 -28.16
N PRO A 158 14.95 5.91 -27.04
CA PRO A 158 14.07 4.95 -26.39
C PRO A 158 12.73 5.57 -25.93
N GLU A 159 12.71 6.88 -25.65
CA GLU A 159 11.52 7.63 -25.25
C GLU A 159 10.49 7.77 -26.39
N HIS A 160 10.92 7.63 -27.65
CA HIS A 160 10.07 7.85 -28.82
C HIS A 160 8.85 6.91 -28.84
N ALA A 161 9.08 5.63 -28.55
CA ALA A 161 8.01 4.63 -28.53
C ALA A 161 6.97 4.91 -27.44
N ASP A 162 7.42 5.37 -26.27
CA ASP A 162 6.55 5.71 -25.15
C ASP A 162 5.70 6.95 -25.48
N ILE A 163 6.30 7.97 -26.11
CA ILE A 163 5.57 9.18 -26.53
C ILE A 163 4.51 8.83 -27.57
N VAL A 164 4.85 8.05 -28.59
CA VAL A 164 3.88 7.63 -29.63
C VAL A 164 2.72 6.86 -29.01
N THR A 165 3.00 5.97 -28.05
CA THR A 165 1.95 5.22 -27.35
C THR A 165 1.02 6.15 -26.56
N ASN A 166 1.59 7.08 -25.80
CA ASN A 166 0.81 8.04 -25.01
C ASN A 166 0.03 9.02 -25.89
N LEU A 167 0.61 9.46 -27.00
CA LEU A 167 -0.07 10.26 -28.01
C LEU A 167 -1.26 9.50 -28.59
N SER A 168 -1.09 8.23 -28.94
CA SER A 168 -2.18 7.39 -29.48
C SER A 168 -3.35 7.26 -28.50
N ALA A 169 -3.06 7.14 -27.20
CA ALA A 169 -4.07 7.11 -26.15
C ALA A 169 -4.79 8.46 -26.02
N THR A 170 -4.04 9.56 -26.10
CA THR A 170 -4.58 10.93 -26.06
C THR A 170 -5.49 11.22 -27.25
N THR A 171 -5.07 10.85 -28.46
CA THR A 171 -5.88 11.01 -29.68
C THR A 171 -7.14 10.15 -29.64
N ALA A 172 -7.06 8.93 -29.12
CA ALA A 172 -8.23 8.06 -28.98
C ALA A 172 -9.28 8.66 -28.04
N HIS A 173 -8.88 9.33 -26.95
CA HIS A 173 -9.80 10.05 -26.08
C HIS A 173 -10.46 11.25 -26.78
N LEU A 174 -9.68 12.04 -27.51
CA LEU A 174 -10.22 13.17 -28.27
C LEU A 174 -11.19 12.74 -29.36
N GLU A 175 -10.89 11.65 -30.07
CA GLU A 175 -11.80 11.07 -31.06
C GLU A 175 -13.09 10.55 -30.40
N PHE A 176 -12.96 9.89 -29.24
CA PHE A 176 -14.09 9.43 -28.46
C PHE A 176 -15.00 10.59 -28.07
N ASP A 177 -14.44 11.69 -27.55
CA ASP A 177 -15.18 12.88 -27.12
C ASP A 177 -15.83 13.62 -28.28
N ALA A 178 -15.20 13.62 -29.45
CA ALA A 178 -15.73 14.31 -30.62
C ALA A 178 -16.90 13.54 -31.27
N HIS A 179 -16.71 12.24 -31.53
CA HIS A 179 -17.67 11.47 -32.34
C HIS A 179 -17.81 10.01 -31.93
N GLY A 180 -16.82 9.42 -31.26
CA GLY A 180 -16.84 8.00 -30.91
C GLY A 180 -17.99 7.63 -29.96
N TYR A 181 -18.35 8.51 -29.02
CA TYR A 181 -19.44 8.23 -28.09
C TYR A 181 -20.80 8.03 -28.80
N HIS A 182 -21.06 8.76 -29.89
CA HIS A 182 -22.32 8.63 -30.64
C HIS A 182 -22.47 7.27 -31.32
N SER A 183 -21.40 6.72 -31.90
CA SER A 183 -21.44 5.41 -32.56
C SER A 183 -21.63 4.29 -31.54
N HIS A 184 -21.00 4.40 -30.37
CA HIS A 184 -21.20 3.49 -29.25
C HIS A 184 -22.66 3.54 -28.77
N LEU A 185 -23.22 4.73 -28.55
CA LEU A 185 -24.61 4.89 -28.14
C LEU A 185 -25.59 4.30 -29.16
N SER A 186 -25.42 4.62 -30.45
CA SER A 186 -26.25 4.09 -31.54
C SER A 186 -26.19 2.56 -31.64
N THR A 187 -25.00 1.98 -31.44
CA THR A 187 -24.81 0.52 -31.41
C THR A 187 -25.53 -0.12 -30.23
N THR A 188 -25.44 0.45 -29.02
CA THR A 188 -26.17 -0.05 -27.84
C THR A 188 -27.69 0.05 -27.98
N ILE A 189 -28.18 1.11 -28.62
CA ILE A 189 -29.62 1.26 -28.90
C ILE A 189 -30.06 0.18 -29.89
N SER A 190 -29.33 0.01 -30.99
CA SER A 190 -29.63 -1.00 -32.01
C SER A 190 -29.58 -2.44 -31.50
N SER A 191 -28.74 -2.75 -30.50
CA SER A 191 -28.66 -4.09 -29.91
C SER A 191 -29.73 -4.36 -28.86
N THR A 192 -30.31 -3.33 -28.25
CA THR A 192 -31.31 -3.47 -27.16
C THR A 192 -32.75 -3.40 -27.67
N SER A 193 -33.03 -2.64 -28.74
CA SER A 193 -34.37 -2.52 -29.30
C SER A 193 -34.48 -3.18 -30.67
N GLN A 194 -35.20 -4.31 -30.75
CA GLN A 194 -35.66 -4.89 -32.03
C GLN A 194 -36.71 -4.01 -32.76
N THR A 195 -36.98 -2.80 -32.29
CA THR A 195 -37.94 -1.86 -32.88
C THR A 195 -37.26 -0.50 -33.11
N PRO A 196 -37.45 0.15 -34.28
CA PRO A 196 -36.92 1.48 -34.54
C PRO A 196 -37.65 2.49 -33.64
N MET A 197 -36.96 3.03 -32.65
CA MET A 197 -37.49 4.10 -31.78
C MET A 197 -37.11 5.48 -32.33
N ASN A 198 -38.05 6.44 -32.27
CA ASN A 198 -37.83 7.82 -32.66
C ASN A 198 -37.09 8.59 -31.55
N ALA A 199 -36.36 9.65 -31.93
CA ALA A 199 -35.57 10.47 -30.98
C ALA A 199 -36.40 11.07 -29.83
N ALA A 200 -37.70 11.30 -30.03
CA ALA A 200 -38.62 11.82 -29.01
C ALA A 200 -38.96 10.79 -27.90
N ASP A 201 -38.83 9.49 -28.17
CA ASP A 201 -39.10 8.44 -27.19
C ASP A 201 -37.92 8.22 -26.23
N LEU A 202 -36.74 8.76 -26.56
CA LEU A 202 -35.49 8.59 -25.81
C LEU A 202 -35.52 9.31 -24.45
N GLU A 203 -36.20 10.45 -24.34
CA GLU A 203 -36.32 11.21 -23.09
C GLU A 203 -37.28 10.54 -22.08
N ASN A 204 -38.14 9.64 -22.53
CA ASN A 204 -39.09 8.92 -21.68
C ASN A 204 -38.54 7.58 -21.15
N ILE A 205 -37.40 7.11 -21.68
CA ILE A 205 -36.73 5.90 -21.20
C ILE A 205 -35.87 6.29 -20.01
N VAL A 206 -36.51 6.39 -18.84
CA VAL A 206 -35.77 6.27 -17.59
C VAL A 206 -35.19 4.86 -17.56
N PRO A 207 -33.86 4.67 -17.49
CA PRO A 207 -33.28 3.34 -17.38
C PRO A 207 -33.79 2.75 -16.07
N SER A 208 -34.81 1.88 -16.15
CA SER A 208 -35.23 1.10 -14.99
C SER A 208 -34.04 0.24 -14.63
N LEU A 209 -33.46 0.45 -13.44
CA LEU A 209 -32.38 -0.39 -12.95
C LEU A 209 -32.81 -1.87 -13.10
N PRO A 210 -31.88 -2.77 -13.45
CA PRO A 210 -32.20 -4.19 -13.61
C PRO A 210 -33.01 -4.67 -12.41
N THR A 211 -34.14 -5.35 -12.66
CA THR A 211 -35.11 -5.78 -11.64
C THR A 211 -34.47 -6.59 -10.50
N GLY A 212 -33.26 -7.12 -10.68
CA GLY A 212 -32.45 -7.76 -9.64
C GLY A 212 -31.87 -6.83 -8.56
N TRP A 213 -31.71 -5.53 -8.82
CA TRP A 213 -31.20 -4.55 -7.84
C TRP A 213 -32.29 -4.03 -6.89
N SER A 214 -33.57 -4.29 -7.20
CA SER A 214 -34.75 -3.84 -6.45
C SER A 214 -35.05 -4.67 -5.19
N THR A 215 -34.41 -5.83 -5.01
CA THR A 215 -34.67 -6.70 -3.85
C THR A 215 -33.91 -6.31 -2.58
N GLY A 216 -33.10 -5.25 -2.61
CA GLY A 216 -32.44 -4.67 -1.44
C GLY A 216 -33.14 -3.39 -0.97
N GLY A 217 -34.28 -3.54 -0.28
CA GLY A 217 -35.10 -2.43 0.18
C GLY A 217 -34.35 -1.40 1.03
N LEU A 218 -34.18 -0.19 0.46
CA LEU A 218 -33.89 1.05 1.19
C LEU A 218 -35.15 1.92 1.40
N ALA A 219 -36.31 1.46 0.93
CA ALA A 219 -37.56 2.23 0.97
C ALA A 219 -38.43 2.00 2.23
N ALA A 220 -38.00 1.15 3.17
CA ALA A 220 -38.83 0.75 4.33
C ALA A 220 -38.41 1.34 5.70
N THR A 221 -37.53 2.35 5.74
CA THR A 221 -37.20 3.04 7.01
C THR A 221 -37.11 4.55 6.83
N VAL A 222 -38.20 5.18 6.41
CA VAL A 222 -38.43 6.61 6.68
C VAL A 222 -39.72 6.73 7.49
N GLU A 223 -39.70 6.15 8.69
CA GLU A 223 -40.62 6.58 9.75
C GLU A 223 -39.96 7.71 10.55
N LYS A 224 -40.52 8.89 10.28
CA LYS A 224 -40.51 10.13 11.04
C LYS A 224 -40.37 9.91 12.55
N LYS A 225 -39.17 10.15 13.09
CA LYS A 225 -38.98 10.52 14.50
C LYS A 225 -38.54 11.97 14.57
N THR A 226 -39.49 12.86 14.85
CA THR A 226 -39.24 14.20 15.36
C THR A 226 -38.57 14.09 16.73
N ALA A 227 -37.26 14.28 16.79
CA ALA A 227 -36.53 14.35 18.05
C ALA A 227 -36.56 15.79 18.56
N ALA A 228 -37.33 16.01 19.63
CA ALA A 228 -37.28 17.21 20.43
C ALA A 228 -35.86 17.41 20.99
N VAL A 229 -35.35 18.63 20.83
CA VAL A 229 -34.06 19.08 21.33
C VAL A 229 -34.08 19.05 22.86
N LYS A 230 -33.19 18.26 23.47
CA LYS A 230 -32.82 18.37 24.89
C LYS A 230 -31.38 18.87 24.99
N ALA A 231 -31.18 19.87 25.84
CA ALA A 231 -29.93 20.59 26.11
C ALA A 231 -28.77 19.67 26.55
N PRO A 232 -27.49 20.09 26.40
CA PRO A 232 -26.34 19.21 26.61
C PRO A 232 -26.02 19.09 28.10
N GLU A 233 -26.07 17.87 28.64
CA GLU A 233 -25.46 17.54 29.93
C GLU A 233 -24.01 17.07 29.74
N GLU A 234 -23.11 17.73 30.47
CA GLU A 234 -21.69 17.44 30.59
C GLU A 234 -21.43 16.00 31.06
N LYS A 235 -20.84 15.17 30.20
CA LYS A 235 -20.36 13.84 30.59
C LYS A 235 -18.90 13.91 31.05
N ASN A 236 -18.73 13.89 32.37
CA ASN A 236 -17.45 13.64 33.05
C ASN A 236 -16.81 12.33 32.55
N LYS A 237 -15.62 12.42 31.95
CA LYS A 237 -14.82 11.28 31.50
C LYS A 237 -14.26 10.53 32.71
N ARG A 238 -14.92 9.45 33.13
CA ARG A 238 -14.34 8.51 34.09
C ARG A 238 -13.26 7.68 33.41
N SER A 239 -12.01 7.77 33.90
CA SER A 239 -10.89 6.94 33.45
C SER A 239 -11.20 5.47 33.72
N ARG A 240 -11.20 4.64 32.68
CA ARG A 240 -11.34 3.19 32.86
C ARG A 240 -9.94 2.64 33.17
N PRO A 241 -9.75 1.88 34.27
CA PRO A 241 -8.47 1.24 34.53
C PRO A 241 -8.17 0.21 33.44
N ARG A 242 -6.91 0.22 32.98
CA ARG A 242 -6.38 -0.72 32.01
C ARG A 242 -6.26 -2.07 32.73
N HIS A 243 -6.89 -3.11 32.18
CA HIS A 243 -6.95 -4.49 32.68
C HIS A 243 -8.07 -4.79 33.70
N LYS A 244 -9.20 -5.30 33.18
CA LYS A 244 -10.21 -5.99 34.01
C LYS A 244 -9.73 -7.40 34.30
N LEU A 245 -9.98 -7.89 35.52
CA LEU A 245 -9.83 -9.31 35.84
C LEU A 245 -10.68 -10.16 34.87
N PRO A 246 -10.23 -11.38 34.52
CA PRO A 246 -10.98 -12.25 33.62
C PRO A 246 -12.41 -12.48 34.11
N LYS A 247 -13.37 -12.60 33.19
CA LYS A 247 -14.80 -12.78 33.51
C LYS A 247 -14.94 -14.01 34.44
N GLY A 248 -15.39 -13.77 35.68
CA GLY A 248 -15.62 -14.81 36.69
C GLY A 248 -14.55 -14.92 37.79
N ALA A 249 -13.43 -14.21 37.70
CA ALA A 249 -12.43 -14.17 38.78
C ALA A 249 -12.82 -13.11 39.83
N VAL A 250 -13.16 -13.56 41.04
CA VAL A 250 -13.37 -12.71 42.22
C VAL A 250 -12.11 -12.76 43.07
N ALA A 251 -11.62 -11.61 43.54
CA ALA A 251 -10.42 -11.55 44.38
C ALA A 251 -10.65 -12.35 45.68
N GLY A 252 -9.88 -13.42 45.87
CA GLY A 252 -9.92 -14.26 47.08
C GLY A 252 -10.36 -15.71 46.88
N ASN A 253 -10.91 -16.09 45.72
CA ASN A 253 -11.16 -17.50 45.37
C ASN A 253 -10.17 -17.99 44.30
N GLU A 254 -9.73 -19.25 44.39
CA GLU A 254 -8.91 -19.88 43.35
C GLU A 254 -9.67 -19.92 42.03
N PHE A 255 -9.13 -19.23 41.04
CA PHE A 255 -9.60 -19.26 39.67
C PHE A 255 -8.98 -20.50 39.00
N THR A 256 -9.76 -21.54 38.78
CA THR A 256 -9.33 -22.71 38.01
C THR A 256 -9.19 -22.31 36.54
N GLU A 257 -7.99 -21.87 36.14
CA GLU A 257 -7.65 -21.67 34.73
C GLU A 257 -7.63 -23.01 33.98
N ASP A 258 -8.18 -23.03 32.78
CA ASP A 258 -8.17 -24.21 31.90
C ASP A 258 -6.72 -24.65 31.61
N PRO A 259 -6.32 -25.88 31.98
CA PRO A 259 -4.95 -26.36 31.82
C PRO A 259 -4.49 -26.44 30.37
N GLU A 260 -5.39 -26.39 29.37
CA GLU A 260 -5.03 -26.40 27.95
C GLU A 260 -4.91 -24.99 27.34
N ARG A 261 -4.99 -23.93 28.16
CA ARG A 261 -4.95 -22.54 27.67
C ARG A 261 -3.63 -22.17 26.98
N TRP A 262 -2.53 -22.77 27.39
CA TRP A 262 -1.20 -22.54 26.80
C TRP A 262 -0.98 -23.32 25.50
N ILE A 263 -1.88 -24.25 25.16
CA ILE A 263 -1.85 -25.00 23.91
C ILE A 263 -2.51 -24.13 22.80
N PRO A 264 -1.95 -24.10 21.57
CA PRO A 264 -2.58 -23.44 20.43
C PRO A 264 -4.04 -23.86 20.27
N LEU A 265 -4.94 -22.90 19.98
CA LEU A 265 -6.40 -23.09 20.04
C LEU A 265 -6.89 -24.34 19.28
N ARG A 266 -6.29 -24.65 18.12
CA ARG A 266 -6.67 -25.79 17.28
C ARG A 266 -6.31 -27.16 17.86
N GLN A 267 -5.40 -27.20 18.82
CA GLN A 267 -4.94 -28.40 19.50
C GLN A 267 -5.64 -28.61 20.86
N ARG A 268 -6.52 -27.70 21.28
CA ARG A 268 -7.30 -27.84 22.52
C ARG A 268 -8.44 -28.83 22.34
N LEU A 269 -8.67 -29.70 23.31
CA LEU A 269 -9.76 -30.67 23.32
C LEU A 269 -11.13 -29.99 23.25
N SER A 270 -11.28 -28.81 23.86
CA SER A 270 -12.51 -28.00 23.77
C SER A 270 -12.82 -27.55 22.33
N TYR A 271 -11.79 -27.21 21.54
CA TYR A 271 -11.95 -26.85 20.13
C TYR A 271 -12.24 -28.07 19.25
N ILE A 272 -11.52 -29.17 19.48
CA ILE A 272 -11.70 -30.43 18.74
C ILE A 272 -13.12 -30.99 18.95
N THR A 273 -13.62 -30.98 20.19
CA THR A 273 -14.97 -31.44 20.52
C THR A 273 -16.07 -30.52 19.98
N ALA A 274 -15.84 -29.20 19.93
CA ALA A 274 -16.78 -28.27 19.31
C ALA A 274 -16.86 -28.46 17.79
N GLN A 275 -15.73 -28.73 17.13
CA GLN A 275 -15.69 -28.97 15.68
C GLN A 275 -16.29 -30.34 15.31
N SER A 276 -16.10 -31.38 16.11
CA SER A 276 -16.74 -32.68 15.87
C SER A 276 -18.27 -32.60 15.98
N LYS A 277 -18.79 -31.84 16.95
CA LYS A 277 -20.24 -31.56 17.07
C LYS A 277 -20.78 -30.77 15.87
N LYS A 278 -20.00 -29.84 15.32
CA LYS A 278 -20.38 -29.05 14.14
C LYS A 278 -20.33 -29.88 12.85
N LYS A 279 -19.46 -30.89 12.78
CA LYS A 279 -19.37 -31.85 11.67
C LYS A 279 -20.49 -32.88 11.70
N GLY A 280 -20.85 -33.39 12.88
CA GLY A 280 -22.01 -34.29 13.05
C GLY A 280 -23.36 -33.65 12.68
N ALA A 281 -23.49 -32.33 12.78
CA ALA A 281 -24.68 -31.61 12.34
C ALA A 281 -24.77 -31.42 10.80
N LYS A 282 -23.67 -31.60 10.07
CA LYS A 282 -23.60 -31.42 8.61
C LYS A 282 -23.63 -32.73 7.82
N GLU A 283 -23.49 -33.87 8.48
CA GLU A 283 -23.55 -35.21 7.87
C GLU A 283 -24.98 -35.83 7.88
N SER A 284 -25.97 -35.08 8.38
CA SER A 284 -27.40 -35.44 8.37
C SER A 284 -28.17 -34.94 7.13
N MET A 285 -27.53 -34.31 6.15
CA MET A 285 -28.13 -34.05 4.84
C MET A 285 -27.26 -34.70 3.76
N GLY A 286 -27.81 -35.75 3.17
CA GLY A 286 -27.10 -36.65 2.27
C GLY A 286 -26.82 -36.13 0.86
N THR A 287 -26.23 -37.06 0.09
CA THR A 287 -25.94 -37.06 -1.36
C THR A 287 -24.74 -36.18 -1.78
N GLY A 288 -23.77 -36.60 -2.60
CA GLY A 288 -23.50 -37.81 -3.37
C GLY A 288 -22.24 -37.56 -4.25
N PHE A 289 -21.70 -38.64 -4.85
CA PHE A 289 -20.70 -38.67 -5.95
C PHE A 289 -19.22 -38.33 -5.66
N THR A 290 -18.31 -39.31 -5.58
CA THR A 290 -17.55 -40.09 -6.59
C THR A 290 -16.36 -39.40 -7.29
N GLN A 291 -15.20 -40.05 -7.12
CA GLN A 291 -14.15 -40.36 -8.11
C GLN A 291 -13.31 -39.24 -8.76
N GLY A 292 -12.06 -39.13 -8.29
CA GLY A 292 -10.89 -39.43 -9.15
C GLY A 292 -10.06 -38.28 -9.72
N SER A 293 -8.75 -38.38 -9.45
CA SER A 293 -7.61 -38.15 -10.35
C SER A 293 -6.65 -37.01 -9.97
N THR A 294 -5.46 -37.43 -9.54
CA THR A 294 -4.29 -36.63 -9.19
C THR A 294 -3.35 -36.47 -10.40
N GLY A 295 -2.63 -35.34 -10.41
CA GLY A 295 -1.85 -34.82 -11.52
C GLY A 295 -0.69 -35.67 -12.05
N GLY A 296 -0.34 -35.38 -13.31
CA GLY A 296 0.93 -35.74 -13.94
C GLY A 296 1.84 -34.52 -14.03
N HIS A 297 3.01 -34.59 -13.38
CA HIS A 297 4.14 -33.69 -13.60
C HIS A 297 5.13 -34.36 -14.55
N SER A 298 5.56 -33.60 -15.56
CA SER A 298 6.66 -33.88 -16.46
C SER A 298 7.95 -33.24 -15.93
N ALA A 299 9.00 -34.05 -15.74
CA ALA A 299 10.39 -33.61 -15.84
C ALA A 299 11.29 -34.85 -15.98
N GLY A 300 12.10 -34.87 -17.03
CA GLY A 300 12.98 -35.98 -17.37
C GLY A 300 14.43 -35.77 -16.94
N SER A 301 15.18 -36.85 -17.20
CA SER A 301 16.63 -36.97 -17.36
C SER A 301 17.45 -37.42 -16.15
N GLY A 302 18.32 -38.42 -16.40
CA GLY A 302 19.54 -38.62 -15.62
C GLY A 302 19.87 -40.04 -15.10
N ALA A 303 20.12 -40.98 -16.02
CA ALA A 303 21.10 -42.08 -15.98
C ALA A 303 21.60 -42.71 -14.64
N GLY A 304 21.53 -44.05 -14.60
CA GLY A 304 22.71 -44.90 -14.33
C GLY A 304 22.76 -45.73 -13.04
N GLY A 305 22.83 -47.06 -13.18
CA GLY A 305 23.72 -47.88 -12.32
C GLY A 305 23.14 -49.01 -11.43
N LYS A 306 22.99 -50.21 -12.02
CA LYS A 306 23.30 -51.57 -11.51
C LYS A 306 22.97 -51.99 -10.04
N ASN A 307 22.06 -52.97 -9.95
CA ASN A 307 22.09 -54.23 -9.18
C ASN A 307 23.19 -54.44 -8.10
N LYS A 308 22.78 -54.74 -6.86
CA LYS A 308 23.19 -55.99 -6.16
C LYS A 308 22.35 -56.33 -4.93
N LYS A 309 21.94 -57.61 -4.88
CA LYS A 309 21.49 -58.42 -3.74
C LYS A 309 22.29 -58.22 -2.44
N GLY A 310 21.63 -58.35 -1.29
CA GLY A 310 22.29 -58.71 -0.03
C GLY A 310 21.32 -58.80 1.15
N LYS A 311 21.13 -60.00 1.68
CA LYS A 311 20.22 -60.39 2.77
C LYS A 311 21.06 -60.80 3.98
N ARG A 312 20.70 -60.31 5.17
CA ARG A 312 21.14 -60.76 6.53
C ARG A 312 22.61 -60.45 6.83
N LYS A 313 23.00 -60.05 8.04
CA LYS A 313 22.61 -60.55 9.37
C LYS A 313 22.70 -59.41 10.39
#